data_AF-A0A921FK64-F1
#
_entry.id   AF-A0A921FK64-F1
#
_cell.length_a   1.000
_cell.length_b   1.000
_cell.length_c   1.000
_cell.angle_alpha   90.00
_cell.angle_beta   90.00
_cell.angle_gamma   90.00
#
_symmetry.space_group_name_H-M   'P 1'
#
loop_
_entity.id
_entity.type
_entity.pdbx_description
1 polymer ?
#
loop_
_entity_poly.entity_id
_entity_poly.type
_entity_poly.pdbx_seq_one_letter_code
_entity_poly.pdbx_strand_id
1 'polypeptide(L)' 'MAARPAYNEIKAWMVLHDVKQKDFAKTLGTSTAFINRKLNGRNADFTLKEARKLSQVYGFPIKYFFAVGVPKSEQEE' A
#
# COMPACT_ATOMS: atom_id res chain seq x y z
N MET A 1 -14.80 -14.25 5.60
CA MET A 1 -14.15 -13.40 4.57
C MET A 1 -12.85 -12.90 5.18
N ALA A 2 -11.71 -13.48 4.82
CA ALA A 2 -10.42 -13.10 5.42
C ALA A 2 -10.11 -11.65 5.04
N ALA A 3 -9.91 -10.78 6.04
CA ALA A 3 -9.43 -9.43 5.80
C ALA A 3 -8.07 -9.52 5.12
N ARG A 4 -7.93 -8.91 3.93
CA ARG A 4 -6.63 -8.86 3.25
C ARG A 4 -5.65 -8.06 4.11
N PRO A 5 -4.38 -8.49 4.22
CA PRO A 5 -3.40 -7.77 5.01
C PRO A 5 -3.29 -6.34 4.49
N ALA A 6 -3.39 -5.37 5.39
CA ALA A 6 -3.21 -3.97 5.04
C ALA A 6 -1.75 -3.75 4.58
N TYR A 7 -1.56 -2.78 3.68
CA TYR A 7 -0.23 -2.43 3.15
C TYR A 7 0.59 -1.65 4.18
N ASN A 8 1.00 -2.31 5.26
CA ASN A 8 1.64 -1.67 6.41
C ASN A 8 3.01 -1.10 6.09
N GLU A 9 3.81 -1.78 5.26
CA GLU A 9 5.12 -1.25 4.82
C GLU A 9 4.97 0.04 4.00
N ILE A 10 3.96 0.10 3.13
CA ILE A 10 3.68 1.30 2.35
C ILE A 10 3.25 2.45 3.27
N LYS A 11 2.37 2.18 4.24
CA LYS A 11 1.96 3.18 5.23
C LYS A 11 3.15 3.69 6.05
N ALA A 12 4.04 2.80 6.50
CA ALA A 12 5.25 3.17 7.22
C ALA A 12 6.17 4.04 6.36
N TRP A 13 6.40 3.63 5.10
CA TRP A 13 7.21 4.39 4.16
C TRP A 13 6.65 5.80 3.91
N MET A 14 5.33 5.92 3.75
CA MET A 14 4.64 7.20 3.59
C MET A 14 4.87 8.14 4.77
N VAL A 15 4.76 7.64 6.00
CA VAL A 15 5.01 8.43 7.22
C VAL A 15 6.47 8.87 7.30
N LEU A 16 7.42 7.98 6.98
CA LEU A 16 8.85 8.27 7.04
C LEU A 16 9.30 9.33 6.01
N HIS A 17 8.57 9.50 4.91
CA HIS A 17 8.93 10.41 3.81
C HIS A 17 7.98 11.62 3.69
N ASP A 18 7.12 11.88 4.69
CA ASP A 18 6.05 12.91 4.67
C ASP A 18 5.13 12.85 3.43
N VAL A 19 4.97 11.66 2.85
CA VAL A 19 4.11 11.45 1.68
C VAL A 19 2.67 11.21 2.13
N LYS A 20 1.73 12.03 1.67
CA LYS A 20 0.33 11.94 2.11
C LYS A 20 -0.48 11.08 1.13
N GLN A 21 -1.59 10.51 1.59
CA GLN A 21 -2.48 9.70 0.74
C GLN A 21 -3.02 10.48 -0.46
N LYS A 22 -3.14 11.81 -0.33
CA LYS A 22 -3.52 12.71 -1.43
C LYS A 22 -2.50 12.74 -2.57
N ASP A 23 -1.23 12.51 -2.28
CA ASP A 23 -0.18 12.53 -3.30
C ASP A 23 -0.24 11.24 -4.13
N PHE A 24 -0.47 10.10 -3.47
CA PHE A 24 -0.77 8.84 -4.18
C PHE A 24 -2.04 8.95 -5.02
N ALA A 25 -3.08 9.61 -4.47
CA ALA A 25 -4.33 9.83 -5.18
C ALA A 25 -4.13 10.67 -6.45
N LYS A 26 -3.35 11.77 -6.35
CA LYS A 26 -2.96 12.59 -7.51
C LYS A 26 -2.17 11.79 -8.53
N THR A 27 -1.16 11.03 -8.10
CA THR A 27 -0.32 10.21 -8.98
C THR A 27 -1.14 9.15 -9.73
N LEU A 28 -2.14 8.55 -9.09
CA LEU A 28 -2.99 7.55 -9.71
C LEU A 28 -4.23 8.12 -10.41
N GLY A 29 -4.49 9.43 -10.33
CA GLY A 29 -5.69 10.04 -10.91
C GLY A 29 -6.98 9.55 -10.25
N THR A 30 -6.96 9.33 -8.93
CA THR A 30 -8.08 8.80 -8.15
C THR A 30 -8.36 9.63 -6.90
N SER A 31 -9.36 9.23 -6.10
CA SER A 31 -9.69 9.90 -4.84
C SER A 31 -8.86 9.38 -3.66
N THR A 32 -8.61 10.25 -2.68
CA THR A 32 -7.98 9.89 -1.39
C THR A 32 -8.73 8.76 -0.69
N ALA A 33 -10.06 8.77 -0.73
CA ALA A 33 -10.90 7.72 -0.17
C ALA A 33 -10.70 6.36 -0.85
N PHE A 34 -10.38 6.34 -2.15
CA PHE A 34 -10.08 5.10 -2.86
C PHE A 34 -8.69 4.56 -2.49
N ILE A 35 -7.68 5.45 -2.39
CA ILE A 35 -6.36 5.07 -1.87
C ILE A 35 -6.44 4.52 -0.45
N ASN A 36 -7.22 5.16 0.43
CA ASN A 36 -7.43 4.70 1.80
C ASN A 36 -8.03 3.29 1.83
N ARG A 37 -9.03 3.02 0.98
CA ARG A 37 -9.61 1.68 0.84
C ARG A 37 -8.58 0.65 0.37
N LYS A 38 -7.76 0.98 -0.63
CA LYS A 38 -6.67 0.12 -1.11
C LYS A 38 -5.65 -0.19 0.00
N LEU A 39 -5.12 0.84 0.66
CA LEU A 39 -4.14 0.69 1.74
C LEU A 39 -4.64 -0.17 2.91
N ASN A 40 -5.96 -0.16 3.15
CA ASN A 40 -6.60 -0.93 4.21
C ASN A 40 -7.18 -2.28 3.74
N GLY A 41 -6.96 -2.70 2.49
CA GLY A 41 -7.47 -3.97 1.97
C GLY A 41 -9.00 -4.07 1.92
N ARG A 42 -9.73 -2.94 1.89
CA ARG A 42 -11.19 -2.89 1.93
C ARG A 42 -11.78 -2.82 0.52
N ASN A 43 -12.15 -3.98 -0.04
CA ASN A 43 -12.81 -4.12 -1.36
C ASN A 43 -12.09 -3.40 -2.51
N ALA A 44 -10.78 -3.16 -2.38
CA ALA A 44 -9.94 -2.55 -3.39
C ALA A 44 -8.48 -2.96 -3.14
N ASP A 45 -7.75 -3.30 -4.20
CA ASP A 45 -6.32 -3.62 -4.17
C ASP A 45 -5.57 -2.77 -5.18
N PHE A 46 -4.25 -2.64 -5.01
CA PHE A 46 -3.40 -2.06 -6.03
C PHE A 46 -3.18 -3.05 -7.18
N THR A 47 -3.42 -2.61 -8.40
CA THR A 47 -3.00 -3.32 -9.60
C THR A 47 -1.48 -3.22 -9.75
N LEU A 48 -0.87 -4.16 -10.48
CA LEU A 48 0.57 -4.12 -10.79
C LEU A 48 0.99 -2.82 -11.48
N LYS A 49 0.12 -2.25 -12.33
CA LYS A 49 0.36 -0.98 -13.01
C LYS A 49 0.43 0.19 -12.03
N GLU A 50 -0.49 0.24 -11.06
CA GLU A 50 -0.48 1.25 -10.00
C GLU A 50 0.73 1.09 -9.09
N ALA A 51 1.04 -0.15 -8.68
CA ALA A 51 2.20 -0.46 -7.85
C ALA A 51 3.52 -0.03 -8.51
N ARG A 52 3.70 -0.37 -9.79
CA ARG A 52 4.86 0.04 -10.58
C ARG A 52 4.95 1.56 -10.73
N LYS A 53 3.82 2.22 -11.03
CA LYS A 53 3.77 3.69 -11.16
C LYS A 53 4.17 4.39 -9.86
N LEU A 54 3.63 3.95 -8.73
CA LEU A 54 3.99 4.52 -7.42
C LEU A 54 5.45 4.24 -7.06
N SER A 55 5.93 3.02 -7.26
CA SER A 55 7.33 2.67 -7.01
C SER A 55 8.29 3.52 -7.87
N GLN A 56 7.96 3.77 -9.14
CA GLN A 56 8.77 4.63 -10.02
C GLN A 56 8.75 6.11 -9.62
N VAL A 57 7.60 6.65 -9.21
CA VAL A 57 7.46 8.07 -8.87
C VAL A 57 8.08 8.39 -7.51
N TYR A 58 7.96 7.49 -6.55
CA TYR A 58 8.34 7.72 -5.16
C TYR A 58 9.62 7.00 -4.72
N GLY A 59 10.15 6.10 -5.55
CA GLY A 59 11.44 5.44 -5.33
C GLY A 59 11.44 4.31 -4.29
N PHE A 60 10.28 3.88 -3.78
CA PHE A 60 10.22 2.78 -2.82
C PHE A 60 10.21 1.40 -3.51
N PRO A 61 10.79 0.36 -2.88
CA PRO A 61 10.81 -0.99 -3.43
C PRO A 61 9.40 -1.56 -3.70
N ILE A 62 9.18 -2.09 -4.91
CA ILE A 62 7.88 -2.67 -5.29
C ILE A 62 7.45 -3.85 -4.38
N LYS A 63 8.41 -4.52 -3.71
CA LYS A 63 8.17 -5.59 -2.74
C LYS A 63 7.21 -5.18 -1.60
N TYR A 64 7.11 -3.89 -1.29
CA TYR A 64 6.18 -3.40 -0.26
C TYR A 64 4.71 -3.60 -0.62
N PHE A 65 4.38 -3.83 -1.90
CA PHE A 65 3.03 -4.24 -2.33
C PHE A 65 2.78 -5.75 -2.20
N PHE A 66 3.82 -6.55 -1.94
CA PHE A 66 3.75 -8.01 -1.89
C PHE A 66 4.12 -8.57 -0.52
N ALA A 67 4.56 -7.73 0.41
CA ALA A 67 4.79 -8.15 1.78
C ALA A 67 3.45 -8.53 2.42
N VAL A 68 3.21 -9.84 2.42
CA VAL A 68 2.17 -10.45 3.23
C VAL A 68 2.59 -10.19 4.67
N GLY A 69 1.80 -9.41 5.39
CA GLY A 69 1.96 -9.29 6.83
C GLY A 69 1.71 -10.67 7.42
N VAL A 70 2.78 -11.42 7.70
CA VAL A 70 2.69 -12.65 8.49
C VAL A 70 2.27 -12.19 9.89
N PRO A 71 1.08 -12.56 10.37
CA PRO A 71 0.68 -12.25 11.74
C PRO A 71 1.74 -12.84 12.69
N LYS A 72 2.06 -12.14 13.79
CA LYS A 72 3.12 -12.57 14.72
C LYS A 72 2.97 -14.02 15.20
N SER A 73 1.73 -14.53 15.26
CA SER A 73 1.38 -15.91 15.60
C SER A 73 1.86 -16.97 14.58
N GLU A 74 2.26 -16.57 13.37
CA GLU A 74 2.82 -17.43 12.32
C GLU A 74 4.32 -17.13 12.06
N GLN A 75 4.94 -16.26 12.86
CA GLN A 75 6.37 -15.94 12.75
C GLN A 75 7.26 -16.81 13.65
N GLU A 76 6.65 -17.63 14.51
CA GLU A 76 7.31 -18.66 15.32
C GLU A 76 6.85 -20.05 14.85
N GLU A 77 7.50 -20.59 13.82
CA GLU A 77 7.66 -22.03 13.57
C GLU A 77 9.05 -22.30 13.00
#